data_AF-A0A8T3R4P6-F1
#
_entry.id   AF-A0A8T3R4P6-F1
#
_cell.length_a   1.000
_cell.length_b   1.000
_cell.length_c   1.000
_cell.angle_alpha   90.00
_cell.angle_beta   90.00
_cell.angle_gamma   90.00
#
_symmetry.space_group_name_H-M   'P 1'
#
loop_
_entity.id
_entity.type
_entity.pdbx_description
1 polymer ?
#
loop_
_entity_poly.entity_id
_entity_poly.type
_entity_poly.pdbx_seq_one_letter_code
_entity_poly.pdbx_strand_id
1 'polypeptide(L)'
;MSELDGGQVHLAGEEGVAGYRPTSLLLTALAGCAGMDVMAICRKKRQDIERYEVVVTGEQQRDPPRTFSRIVVEHRFEGGTVEASAVRRAIELSATQYCPVSAHLSQGDVTISHRSRISGAGGDHSAEVVVTGPDGAGLAP
;
A
#
# COMPACT_ATOMS: atom_id res chain seq x y z
N MET A 1 3.45 25.44 5.77
CA MET A 1 2.41 24.47 5.40
C MET A 1 2.30 24.52 3.90
N SER A 2 2.36 23.37 3.21
CA SER A 2 2.11 23.31 1.77
C SER A 2 0.62 23.07 1.53
N GLU A 3 0.03 23.85 0.63
CA GLU A 3 -1.33 23.61 0.14
C GLU A 3 -1.27 22.56 -0.99
N LEU A 4 -2.21 21.62 -0.97
CA LEU A 4 -2.33 20.57 -1.97
C LEU A 4 -3.68 20.73 -2.68
N ASP A 5 -3.68 20.69 -4.01
CA ASP A 5 -4.91 20.64 -4.79
C ASP A 5 -5.45 19.20 -4.81
N GLY A 6 -6.73 19.03 -4.45
CA GLY A 6 -7.42 17.74 -4.43
C GLY A 6 -7.92 17.28 -5.80
N GLY A 7 -7.85 18.15 -6.81
CA GLY A 7 -8.35 17.86 -8.17
C GLY A 7 -9.87 17.64 -8.21
N GLN A 8 -10.34 17.10 -9.34
CA GLN A 8 -11.75 16.77 -9.58
C GLN A 8 -11.90 15.29 -9.94
N VAL A 9 -12.89 14.62 -9.36
CA VAL A 9 -13.20 13.19 -9.62
C VAL A 9 -14.67 13.01 -9.97
N HIS A 10 -14.95 12.12 -10.93
CA HIS A 10 -16.30 11.68 -11.23
C HIS A 10 -16.68 10.50 -10.34
N LEU A 11 -17.73 10.67 -9.52
CA LEU A 11 -18.16 9.68 -8.54
C LEU A 11 -19.25 8.77 -9.10
N ALA A 12 -19.11 7.47 -8.89
CA ALA A 12 -20.20 6.52 -9.11
C ALA A 12 -21.08 6.44 -7.87
N GLY A 13 -22.33 6.89 -7.98
CA GLY A 13 -23.32 6.85 -6.89
C GLY A 13 -24.08 5.52 -6.80
N GLU A 14 -24.11 4.74 -7.89
CA GLU A 14 -24.91 3.51 -8.00
C GLU A 14 -24.11 2.41 -8.71
N GLU A 15 -24.52 1.15 -8.52
CA GLU A 15 -23.94 0.02 -9.26
C GLU A 15 -24.23 0.15 -10.76
N GLY A 16 -23.19 -0.01 -11.58
CA GLY A 16 -23.30 0.10 -13.05
C GLY A 16 -23.09 1.50 -13.62
N VAL A 17 -22.90 2.53 -12.79
CA VAL A 17 -22.54 3.89 -13.24
C VAL A 17 -21.02 4.01 -13.38
N ALA A 18 -20.56 4.57 -14.50
CA ALA A 18 -19.14 4.86 -14.70
C ALA A 18 -18.66 5.95 -13.72
N GLY A 19 -17.66 5.65 -12.90
CA GLY A 19 -17.09 6.57 -11.93
C GLY A 19 -16.39 5.83 -10.79
N TYR A 20 -15.65 6.55 -9.97
CA TYR A 20 -14.98 5.95 -8.82
C TYR A 20 -15.87 5.96 -7.58
N ARG A 21 -15.78 4.92 -6.77
CA ARG A 21 -16.32 4.94 -5.41
C ARG A 21 -15.33 5.65 -4.48
N PRO A 22 -15.78 6.52 -3.55
CA PRO A 22 -14.88 7.21 -2.62
C PRO A 22 -13.98 6.26 -1.81
N THR A 23 -14.52 5.12 -1.38
CA THR A 23 -13.75 4.10 -0.66
C THR A 23 -12.67 3.45 -1.53
N SER A 24 -12.96 3.20 -2.80
CA SER A 24 -11.97 2.71 -3.77
C SER A 24 -10.89 3.76 -4.03
N LEU A 25 -11.24 5.05 -4.14
CA LEU A 25 -10.26 6.13 -4.29
C LEU A 25 -9.31 6.20 -3.09
N LEU A 26 -9.82 5.97 -1.88
CA LEU A 26 -8.97 5.95 -0.68
C LEU A 26 -7.94 4.82 -0.74
N LEU A 27 -8.36 3.61 -1.14
CA LEU A 27 -7.44 2.48 -1.35
C LEU A 27 -6.44 2.75 -2.47
N THR A 28 -6.87 3.37 -3.57
CA THR A 28 -5.99 3.79 -4.68
C THR A 28 -4.97 4.85 -4.23
N ALA A 29 -5.39 5.81 -3.39
CA ALA A 29 -4.49 6.82 -2.83
C ALA A 29 -3.42 6.17 -1.93
N LEU A 30 -3.81 5.18 -1.10
CA LEU A 30 -2.85 4.40 -0.32
C LEU A 30 -1.87 3.62 -1.22
N ALA A 31 -2.38 2.97 -2.26
CA ALA A 31 -1.57 2.24 -3.23
C ALA A 31 -0.53 3.15 -3.90
N GLY A 32 -0.95 4.33 -4.36
CA GLY A 32 -0.08 5.32 -5.00
C GLY A 32 0.95 5.90 -4.04
N CYS A 33 0.53 6.31 -2.85
CA CYS A 33 1.39 6.84 -1.80
C CYS A 33 2.51 5.84 -1.43
N ALA A 34 2.14 4.62 -1.05
CA ALA A 34 3.12 3.60 -0.69
C ALA A 34 3.96 3.16 -1.89
N GLY A 35 3.33 3.04 -3.07
CA GLY A 35 3.98 2.64 -4.31
C GLY A 35 5.12 3.56 -4.73
N MET A 36 4.89 4.88 -4.69
CA MET A 36 5.89 5.89 -5.07
C MET A 36 7.11 5.83 -4.15
N ASP A 37 6.89 5.76 -2.84
CA ASP A 37 7.98 5.69 -1.85
C ASP A 37 8.83 4.43 -2.03
N VAL A 38 8.17 3.27 -2.12
CA VAL A 38 8.84 1.98 -2.27
C VAL A 38 9.69 1.95 -3.53
N MET A 39 9.16 2.39 -4.69
CA MET A 39 9.94 2.46 -5.92
C MET A 39 11.10 3.45 -5.84
N ALA A 40 10.90 4.60 -5.21
CA ALA A 40 11.97 5.58 -5.02
C ALA A 40 13.13 4.99 -4.19
N ILE A 41 12.82 4.22 -3.14
CA ILE A 41 13.83 3.56 -2.29
C ILE A 41 14.50 2.40 -3.05
N CYS A 42 13.75 1.54 -3.74
CA CYS A 42 14.30 0.43 -4.51
C CYS A 42 15.26 0.92 -5.62
N ARG A 43 14.90 2.01 -6.32
CA ARG A 43 15.78 2.66 -7.31
C ARG A 43 17.07 3.17 -6.67
N LYS A 44 17.01 3.82 -5.51
CA LYS A 44 18.21 4.25 -4.76
C LYS A 44 19.09 3.05 -4.35
N LYS A 45 18.47 1.90 -4.06
CA LYS A 45 19.15 0.62 -3.76
C LYS A 45 19.58 -0.16 -5.01
N ARG A 46 19.43 0.41 -6.22
CA ARG A 46 19.86 -0.20 -7.50
C ARG A 46 19.25 -1.58 -7.75
N GLN A 47 17.98 -1.78 -7.36
CA GLN A 47 17.24 -3.01 -7.65
C GLN A 47 16.79 -3.02 -9.11
N ASP A 48 16.93 -4.16 -9.78
CA ASP A 48 16.56 -4.34 -11.18
C ASP A 48 15.11 -4.86 -11.27
N ILE A 49 14.17 -3.91 -11.30
CA ILE A 49 12.74 -4.17 -11.29
C ILE A 49 12.18 -3.87 -12.69
N GLU A 50 11.69 -4.90 -13.36
CA GLU A 50 11.05 -4.82 -14.68
C GLU A 50 9.57 -4.44 -14.57
N ARG A 51 8.86 -5.01 -13.58
CA ARG A 51 7.45 -4.72 -13.31
C ARG A 51 7.24 -4.50 -11.82
N TYR A 52 6.42 -3.50 -11.50
CA TYR A 52 5.96 -3.24 -10.14
C TYR A 52 4.48 -2.91 -10.12
N GLU A 53 3.74 -3.60 -9.26
CA GLU A 53 2.30 -3.41 -9.06
C GLU A 53 1.99 -3.36 -7.56
N VAL A 54 1.06 -2.51 -7.16
CA VAL A 54 0.55 -2.45 -5.78
C VAL A 54 -0.93 -2.81 -5.82
N VAL A 55 -1.29 -3.90 -5.15
CA VAL A 55 -2.67 -4.35 -5.03
C VAL A 55 -3.15 -4.08 -3.62
N VAL A 56 -4.25 -3.34 -3.49
CA VAL A 56 -4.82 -2.96 -2.20
C VAL A 56 -6.24 -3.51 -2.08
N THR A 57 -6.50 -4.21 -0.98
CA THR A 57 -7.83 -4.73 -0.63
C THR A 57 -8.22 -4.23 0.75
N GLY A 58 -9.46 -3.79 0.92
CA GLY A 58 -9.97 -3.30 2.20
C GLY A 58 -11.27 -4.00 2.61
N GLU A 59 -11.39 -4.28 3.90
CA GLU A 59 -12.60 -4.79 4.55
C GLU A 59 -13.22 -3.68 5.39
N GLN A 60 -14.54 -3.50 5.28
CA GLN A 60 -15.28 -2.48 6.04
C GLN A 60 -16.13 -3.13 7.13
N GLN A 61 -16.34 -2.39 8.22
CA GLN A 61 -17.28 -2.74 9.27
C GLN A 61 -18.69 -2.94 8.70
N ARG A 62 -19.48 -3.81 9.36
CA ARG A 62 -20.85 -4.11 8.92
C ARG A 62 -21.80 -2.95 9.17
N ASP A 63 -21.65 -2.30 10.33
CA ASP A 63 -22.54 -1.25 10.79
C ASP A 63 -22.04 0.15 10.41
N PRO A 64 -22.95 1.12 10.21
CA PRO A 64 -22.56 2.52 10.01
C PRO A 64 -21.91 3.13 11.27
N PRO A 65 -20.87 3.98 11.12
CA PRO A 65 -20.16 4.26 9.87
C PRO A 65 -19.30 3.06 9.44
N ARG A 66 -19.40 2.67 8.16
CA ARG A 66 -18.69 1.51 7.58
C ARG A 66 -17.21 1.84 7.35
N THR A 67 -16.46 2.10 8.40
CA THR A 67 -15.02 2.37 8.33
C THR A 67 -14.26 1.11 7.93
N PHE A 68 -13.03 1.26 7.43
CA PHE A 68 -12.17 0.10 7.17
C PHE A 68 -11.72 -0.52 8.50
N SER A 69 -11.89 -1.83 8.65
CA SER A 69 -11.35 -2.60 9.77
C SER A 69 -9.97 -3.16 9.45
N ARG A 70 -9.78 -3.58 8.19
CA ARG A 70 -8.54 -4.17 7.70
C ARG A 70 -8.23 -3.68 6.29
N ILE A 71 -6.97 -3.40 6.02
CA ILE A 71 -6.44 -3.15 4.69
C ILE A 71 -5.22 -4.04 4.47
N VAL A 72 -5.10 -4.62 3.29
CA VAL A 72 -3.91 -5.36 2.86
C VAL A 72 -3.31 -4.67 1.65
N VAL A 73 -2.03 -4.36 1.73
CA VAL A 73 -1.23 -3.76 0.65
C VAL A 73 -0.21 -4.80 0.19
N GLU A 74 -0.41 -5.34 -1.00
CA GLU A 74 0.49 -6.30 -1.63
C GLU A 74 1.35 -5.62 -2.68
N HIS A 75 2.66 -5.59 -2.42
CA HIS A 75 3.67 -5.07 -3.32
C HIS A 75 4.23 -6.21 -4.19
N ARG A 76 3.93 -6.20 -5.49
CA ARG A 76 4.35 -7.22 -6.45
C ARG A 76 5.50 -6.70 -7.29
N PHE A 77 6.62 -7.41 -7.27
CA PHE A 77 7.83 -7.08 -8.03
C PHE A 77 8.16 -8.22 -8.98
N GLU A 78 8.51 -7.88 -10.22
CA GLU A 78 9.10 -8.80 -11.18
C GLU A 78 10.41 -8.22 -11.71
N GLY A 79 11.41 -9.07 -11.90
CA GLY A 79 12.70 -8.67 -12.47
C GLY A 79 13.84 -9.64 -12.20
N GLY A 80 15.02 -9.33 -12.74
CA GLY A 80 16.21 -10.17 -12.66
C GLY A 80 16.90 -10.17 -11.30
N THR A 81 17.20 -8.99 -10.75
CA THR A 81 17.96 -8.83 -9.49
C THR A 81 17.17 -8.00 -8.48
N VAL A 82 16.19 -8.63 -7.84
CA VAL A 82 15.35 -8.03 -6.79
C VAL A 82 15.64 -8.70 -5.46
N GLU A 83 16.39 -8.01 -4.60
CA GLU A 83 16.75 -8.49 -3.28
C GLU A 83 15.58 -8.36 -2.31
N ALA A 84 15.15 -9.47 -1.72
CA ALA A 84 14.04 -9.49 -0.76
C ALA A 84 14.27 -8.56 0.45
N SER A 85 15.52 -8.45 0.91
CA SER A 85 15.90 -7.56 2.01
C SER A 85 15.77 -6.07 1.65
N ALA A 86 16.10 -5.70 0.40
CA ALA A 86 15.97 -4.34 -0.11
C ALA A 86 14.49 -3.95 -0.24
N VAL A 87 13.67 -4.85 -0.78
CA VAL A 87 12.22 -4.69 -0.89
C VAL A 87 11.57 -4.58 0.49
N ARG A 88 11.89 -5.49 1.42
CA ARG A 88 11.38 -5.47 2.79
C ARG A 88 11.65 -4.11 3.44
N ARG A 89 12.90 -3.64 3.37
CA ARG A 89 13.29 -2.36 3.96
C ARG A 89 12.58 -1.17 3.30
N ALA A 90 12.37 -1.21 1.98
CA ALA A 90 11.66 -0.15 1.27
C ALA A 90 10.19 -0.04 1.72
N ILE A 91 9.51 -1.19 1.87
CA ILE A 91 8.13 -1.26 2.32
C ILE A 91 8.01 -0.82 3.79
N GLU A 92 8.90 -1.28 4.67
CA GLU A 92 8.94 -0.84 6.08
C GLU A 92 9.05 0.68 6.20
N LEU A 93 9.99 1.28 5.47
CA LEU A 93 10.22 2.72 5.46
C LEU A 93 9.00 3.48 4.94
N SER A 94 8.38 3.01 3.87
CA SER A 94 7.17 3.62 3.33
C SER A 94 6.02 3.58 4.34
N ALA A 95 5.75 2.42 4.95
CA ALA A 95 4.63 2.25 5.85
C ALA A 95 4.79 3.01 7.18
N THR A 96 6.03 3.16 7.67
CA THR A 96 6.31 3.70 9.02
C THR A 96 6.88 5.11 9.05
N GLN A 97 7.47 5.60 7.95
CA GLN A 97 8.15 6.90 7.95
C GLN A 97 7.72 7.84 6.83
N TYR A 98 7.38 7.34 5.63
CA TYR A 98 7.25 8.20 4.46
C TYR A 98 5.82 8.38 3.94
N CYS A 99 4.98 7.35 3.90
CA CYS A 99 3.67 7.47 3.26
C CYS A 99 2.67 8.19 4.18
N PRO A 100 2.29 9.44 3.89
CA PRO A 100 1.34 10.17 4.72
C PRO A 100 -0.04 9.52 4.75
N VAL A 101 -0.48 8.87 3.66
CA VAL A 101 -1.80 8.21 3.63
C VAL A 101 -1.84 7.04 4.61
N SER A 102 -0.80 6.19 4.62
CA SER A 102 -0.65 5.10 5.60
C SER A 102 -0.67 5.66 7.03
N ALA A 103 0.13 6.71 7.28
CA ALA A 103 0.24 7.32 8.59
C ALA A 103 -1.10 7.90 9.11
N HIS A 104 -1.89 8.55 8.25
CA HIS A 104 -3.21 9.07 8.63
C HIS A 104 -4.22 7.94 8.89
N LEU A 105 -4.26 6.93 8.02
CA LEU A 105 -5.17 5.79 8.19
C LEU A 105 -4.88 5.03 9.47
N SER A 106 -3.60 4.74 9.76
CA SER A 106 -3.19 3.95 10.92
C SER A 106 -3.38 4.66 12.27
N GLN A 107 -3.84 5.93 12.30
CA GLN A 107 -4.28 6.59 13.54
C GLN A 107 -5.71 6.20 13.95
N GLY A 108 -6.50 5.64 13.04
CA GLY A 108 -7.84 5.15 13.33
C GLY A 108 -7.86 3.66 13.70
N ASP A 109 -9.07 3.12 13.86
CA ASP A 109 -9.30 1.70 14.16
C ASP A 109 -9.21 0.82 12.91
N VAL A 110 -8.09 0.90 12.19
CA VAL A 110 -7.80 0.09 11.00
C VAL A 110 -6.43 -0.56 11.09
N THR A 111 -6.39 -1.86 10.83
CA THR A 111 -5.12 -2.61 10.73
C THR A 111 -4.69 -2.69 9.26
N ILE A 112 -3.48 -2.22 8.96
CA ILE A 112 -2.92 -2.19 7.61
C ILE A 112 -1.74 -3.18 7.55
N SER A 113 -1.89 -4.25 6.77
CA SER A 113 -0.83 -5.25 6.55
C SER A 113 -0.15 -5.02 5.21
N HIS A 114 1.16 -4.78 5.22
CA HIS A 114 1.98 -4.74 4.00
C HIS A 114 2.70 -6.08 3.79
N ARG A 115 2.60 -6.62 2.57
CA ARG A 115 3.31 -7.83 2.15
C ARG A 115 3.99 -7.63 0.81
N SER A 116 5.06 -8.37 0.58
CA SER A 116 5.75 -8.42 -0.71
C SER A 116 5.49 -9.75 -1.41
N ARG A 117 5.45 -9.69 -2.74
CA ARG A 117 5.61 -10.82 -3.65
C ARG A 117 6.67 -10.45 -4.67
N ILE A 118 7.70 -11.28 -4.79
CA ILE A 118 8.79 -11.11 -5.74
C ILE A 118 8.77 -12.36 -6.62
N SER A 119 8.72 -12.18 -7.94
CA SER A 119 8.76 -13.28 -8.91
C SER A 119 9.82 -13.00 -9.96
N GLY A 120 10.62 -13.99 -10.32
CA GLY A 120 11.71 -13.83 -11.28
C GLY A 120 12.52 -15.10 -11.49
N ALA A 121 13.69 -14.98 -12.12
CA ALA A 121 14.56 -16.13 -12.44
C ALA A 121 15.02 -16.92 -11.20
N GLY A 122 15.04 -16.28 -10.02
CA GLY A 122 15.39 -16.90 -8.73
C GLY A 122 14.23 -17.63 -8.02
N GLY A 123 13.01 -17.58 -8.56
CA GLY A 123 11.81 -18.17 -7.95
C GLY A 123 10.82 -17.14 -7.37
N ASP A 124 9.71 -17.64 -6.86
CA ASP A 124 8.65 -16.85 -6.22
C ASP A 124 8.89 -16.76 -4.70
N HIS A 125 9.00 -15.54 -4.19
CA HIS A 125 9.14 -15.26 -2.77
C HIS A 125 7.99 -14.35 -2.30
N SER A 126 7.35 -14.72 -1.20
CA SER A 126 6.32 -13.89 -0.56
C SER A 126 6.60 -13.75 0.93
N ALA A 127 6.44 -12.56 1.48
CA ALA A 127 6.64 -12.31 2.89
C ALA A 127 5.68 -11.23 3.41
N GLU A 128 5.20 -11.39 4.64
CA GLU A 128 4.65 -10.27 5.40
C GLU A 128 5.80 -9.38 5.87
N VAL A 129 5.64 -8.07 5.71
CA VAL A 129 6.72 -7.11 5.93
C VAL A 129 6.47 -6.31 7.20
N VAL A 130 5.33 -5.65 7.30
CA VAL A 130 5.00 -4.77 8.41
C VAL A 130 3.49 -4.63 8.55
N VAL A 131 3.03 -4.52 9.79
CA VAL A 131 1.64 -4.20 10.12
C VAL A 131 1.62 -2.88 10.89
N THR A 132 0.69 -1.98 10.55
CA THR A 132 0.45 -0.72 11.26
C THR A 132 -1.02 -0.60 11.67
N GLY A 133 -1.33 0.20 12.70
CA GLY A 133 -2.69 0.39 13.21
C GLY A 133 -2.78 0.31 14.75
N PRO A 134 -3.98 0.08 15.31
CA PRO A 134 -4.22 0.07 16.76
C PRO A 134 -3.45 -1.02 17.51
N ASP A 135 -3.04 -2.09 16.83
CA ASP A 135 -2.19 -3.15 17.39
C ASP A 135 -0.68 -2.81 17.34
N GLY A 136 -0.31 -1.60 16.92
CA GLY A 136 1.06 -1.08 16.86
C GLY A 136 1.79 -1.37 15.54
N ALA A 137 2.90 -0.64 15.30
CA ALA A 137 3.82 -0.93 14.20
C ALA A 137 4.68 -2.16 14.55
N GLY A 138 4.17 -3.36 14.27
CA GLY A 138 4.90 -4.60 14.46
C GLY A 138 5.64 -5.02 13.19
N LEU A 139 6.95 -5.28 13.29
CA LEU A 139 7.63 -6.10 12.30
C LEU A 139 7.07 -7.52 12.42
N ALA A 140 6.65 -8.13 11.30
CA ALA A 140 6.37 -9.56 11.28
C ALA A 140 7.65 -10.34 11.66
N PRO A 141 7.55 -11.43 12.46
CA PRO A 141 8.69 -12.24 12.90
C PRO A 141 9.48 -12.86 11.73
#